data_AF-A0A9P4I3A2-F1
#
_entry.id   AF-A0A9P4I3A2-F1
#
_cell.length_a   1.000
_cell.length_b   1.000
_cell.length_c   1.000
_cell.angle_alpha   90.00
_cell.angle_beta   90.00
_cell.angle_gamma   90.00
#
_symmetry.space_group_name_H-M   'P 1'
#
loop_
_entity.id
_entity.type
_entity.pdbx_description
1 polymer ?
#
loop_
_entity_poly.entity_id
_entity_poly.type
_entity_poly.pdbx_seq_one_letter_code
_entity_poly.pdbx_strand_id
1 'polypeptide(L)'
;METLRHYLNLPPVCGPSLEPTPRQPDEDVIFIALDLEAWEFDHRIITEVGIATLDTRDLTSADPSDPNSFLRHVKASHFIIKNHEKHVNRKFVRGCPRMFHFGTSKKVLLHQMVDHLDAAFITARKMVLVGHDLKGDIKYLNDLNFSPTAARTVVAQLDTQKIANEMFLPSALGKLLEALEIHAENFHNAGNDAMFTMQALVLM
;
A
#
# COMPACT_ATOMS: atom_id res chain seq x y z
N MET A 1 5.80 14.06 -3.42
CA MET A 1 5.50 13.87 -4.86
C MET A 1 6.72 13.63 -5.74
N GLU A 2 7.83 14.36 -5.60
CA GLU A 2 9.00 14.19 -6.46
C GLU A 2 9.58 12.76 -6.45
N THR A 3 9.63 12.11 -5.29
CA THR A 3 10.08 10.72 -5.15
C THR A 3 9.24 9.75 -5.99
N LEU A 4 7.91 9.88 -5.97
CA LEU A 4 7.03 9.05 -6.79
C LEU A 4 7.30 9.27 -8.27
N ARG A 5 7.36 10.54 -8.69
CA ARG A 5 7.58 10.92 -10.09
C ARG A 5 8.93 10.42 -10.61
N HIS A 6 9.98 10.52 -9.79
CA HIS A 6 11.30 9.96 -10.11
C HIS A 6 11.21 8.46 -10.40
N TYR A 7 10.64 7.67 -9.49
CA TYR A 7 10.57 6.22 -9.66
C TYR A 7 9.60 5.75 -10.75
N LEU A 8 8.54 6.52 -11.03
CA LEU A 8 7.63 6.25 -12.15
C LEU A 8 8.14 6.80 -13.50
N ASN A 9 9.30 7.45 -13.53
CA ASN A 9 9.85 8.13 -14.72
C ASN A 9 8.90 9.18 -15.31
N LEU A 10 8.24 9.94 -14.44
CA LEU A 10 7.35 11.04 -14.79
C LEU A 10 8.13 12.36 -14.79
N PRO A 11 7.80 13.32 -15.67
CA PRO A 11 8.46 14.62 -15.71
C PRO A 11 8.32 15.36 -14.37
N PRO A 12 9.26 16.22 -13.95
CA PRO A 12 9.15 16.96 -12.69
C PRO A 12 7.92 17.89 -12.67
N VAL A 13 7.43 18.23 -11.47
CA VAL A 13 6.27 19.14 -11.30
C VAL A 13 6.61 20.57 -11.74
N CYS A 14 7.85 21.00 -11.52
CA CYS A 14 8.34 22.32 -11.88
C CYS A 14 9.71 22.20 -12.57
N GLY A 15 9.93 22.94 -13.66
CA GLY A 15 11.16 22.92 -14.45
C GLY A 15 10.95 22.47 -15.91
N PRO A 16 11.97 22.56 -16.76
CA PRO A 16 11.86 22.15 -18.16
C PRO A 16 11.59 20.64 -18.23
N SER A 17 10.59 20.25 -19.04
CA SER A 17 10.34 18.84 -19.38
C SER A 17 11.51 18.33 -20.20
N LEU A 18 12.47 17.67 -19.54
CA LEU A 18 13.46 16.85 -20.24
C LEU A 18 12.76 15.59 -20.75
N GLU A 19 13.15 15.10 -21.93
CA GLU A 19 12.63 13.83 -22.42
C GLU A 19 12.88 12.73 -21.37
N PRO A 20 11.92 11.82 -21.13
CA PRO A 20 12.08 10.76 -20.16
C PRO A 20 13.32 9.94 -20.53
N THR A 21 14.28 9.89 -19.61
CA THR A 21 15.49 9.09 -19.82
C THR A 21 15.14 7.61 -19.68
N PRO A 22 15.77 6.70 -20.46
CA PRO A 22 15.58 5.27 -20.27
C PRO A 22 15.98 4.87 -18.84
N ARG A 23 15.05 4.26 -18.09
CA ARG A 23 15.29 3.78 -16.71
C ARG A 23 16.51 2.87 -16.69
N GLN A 24 17.46 3.14 -15.80
CA GLN A 24 18.54 2.22 -15.55
C GLN A 24 18.05 1.07 -14.64
N PRO A 25 18.44 -0.20 -14.88
CA PRO A 25 17.94 -1.34 -14.10
C PRO A 25 18.22 -1.30 -12.59
N ASP A 26 19.21 -0.50 -12.17
CA ASP A 26 19.57 -0.25 -10.77
C ASP A 26 18.68 0.81 -10.09
N GLU A 27 17.80 1.48 -10.83
CA GLU A 27 16.81 2.44 -10.34
C GLU A 27 15.43 1.81 -10.14
N ASP A 28 15.23 0.57 -10.59
CA ASP A 28 13.95 -0.13 -10.44
C ASP A 28 13.57 -0.36 -8.98
N VAL A 29 12.32 -0.02 -8.65
CA VAL A 29 11.75 -0.21 -7.31
C VAL A 29 10.49 -1.05 -7.35
N ILE A 30 10.14 -1.60 -6.19
CA ILE A 30 8.80 -2.11 -5.93
C ILE A 30 8.15 -1.18 -4.91
N PHE A 31 7.05 -0.53 -5.29
CA PHE A 31 6.19 0.11 -4.31
C PHE A 31 5.41 -0.97 -3.58
N ILE A 32 5.39 -0.92 -2.25
CA ILE A 32 4.65 -1.85 -1.40
C ILE A 32 3.77 -1.05 -0.44
N ALA A 33 2.48 -1.01 -0.71
CA ALA A 33 1.48 -0.45 0.18
C ALA A 33 1.06 -1.49 1.21
N LEU A 34 0.98 -1.08 2.47
CA LEU A 34 0.49 -1.90 3.57
C LEU A 34 -0.70 -1.21 4.24
N ASP A 35 -1.60 -2.04 4.74
CA ASP A 35 -2.63 -1.66 5.71
C ASP A 35 -2.85 -2.85 6.65
N LEU A 36 -3.02 -2.58 7.95
CA LEU A 36 -3.25 -3.60 8.96
C LEU A 36 -4.46 -3.26 9.82
N GLU A 37 -5.36 -4.22 9.95
CA GLU A 37 -6.51 -4.11 10.85
C GLU A 37 -6.23 -4.81 12.18
N ALA A 38 -6.70 -4.18 13.26
CA ALA A 38 -6.62 -4.71 14.61
C ALA A 38 -7.99 -4.67 15.29
N TRP A 39 -8.19 -5.53 16.28
CA TRP A 39 -9.47 -5.60 16.96
C TRP A 39 -9.73 -4.35 17.83
N GLU A 40 -10.91 -3.75 17.66
CA GLU A 40 -11.30 -2.46 18.25
C GLU A 40 -11.33 -2.42 19.80
N PHE A 41 -11.29 -3.59 20.45
CA PHE A 41 -11.26 -3.70 21.91
C PHE A 41 -9.89 -4.13 22.46
N ASP A 42 -8.99 -4.64 21.61
CA ASP A 42 -7.61 -4.93 21.96
C ASP A 42 -6.73 -4.85 20.70
N HIS A 43 -6.07 -3.71 20.52
CA HIS A 43 -5.28 -3.41 19.32
C HIS A 43 -4.01 -4.26 19.20
N ARG A 44 -3.70 -5.11 20.18
CA ARG A 44 -2.63 -6.13 20.08
C ARG A 44 -3.07 -7.33 19.26
N ILE A 45 -4.38 -7.49 19.05
CA ILE A 45 -4.97 -8.57 18.26
C ILE A 45 -5.08 -8.10 16.82
N ILE A 46 -4.02 -8.31 16.04
CA ILE A 46 -4.02 -8.01 14.59
C ILE A 46 -4.90 -9.03 13.87
N THR A 47 -5.90 -8.56 13.12
CA THR A 47 -6.91 -9.42 12.48
C THR A 47 -6.66 -9.63 11.00
N GLU A 48 -6.15 -8.62 10.29
CA GLU A 48 -5.97 -8.65 8.84
C GLU A 48 -4.67 -7.95 8.43
N VAL A 49 -4.09 -8.38 7.31
CA VAL A 49 -2.94 -7.73 6.67
C VAL A 49 -3.23 -7.58 5.19
N GLY A 50 -3.15 -6.35 4.70
CA GLY A 50 -3.24 -5.98 3.30
C GLY A 50 -1.88 -5.64 2.73
N ILE A 51 -1.63 -6.11 1.51
CA ILE A 51 -0.41 -5.78 0.76
C ILE A 51 -0.82 -5.46 -0.68
N ALA A 52 -0.43 -4.30 -1.19
CA ALA A 52 -0.53 -3.99 -2.62
C ALA A 52 0.84 -3.62 -3.18
N THR A 53 1.23 -4.22 -4.30
CA THR A 53 2.54 -4.02 -4.91
C THR A 53 2.42 -3.45 -6.32
N LEU A 54 3.30 -2.50 -6.65
CA LEU A 54 3.51 -1.99 -8.00
C LEU A 54 5.01 -2.10 -8.33
N ASP A 55 5.34 -2.97 -9.27
CA ASP A 55 6.72 -3.19 -9.72
C ASP A 55 7.03 -2.32 -10.94
N THR A 56 8.04 -1.45 -10.87
CA THR A 56 8.39 -0.57 -11.99
C THR A 56 8.81 -1.31 -13.25
N ARG A 57 9.25 -2.57 -13.14
CA ARG A 57 9.59 -3.42 -14.29
C ARG A 57 8.39 -3.89 -15.06
N ASP A 58 7.24 -3.99 -14.41
CA ASP A 58 5.99 -4.36 -15.08
C ASP A 58 5.42 -3.18 -15.89
N LEU A 59 5.97 -1.97 -15.75
CA LEU A 59 5.47 -0.72 -16.34
C LEU A 59 6.03 -0.41 -17.73
N THR A 60 6.73 -1.35 -18.39
CA THR A 60 7.33 -1.08 -19.73
C THR A 60 6.28 -0.73 -20.79
N SER A 61 5.03 -1.16 -20.60
CA SER A 61 3.90 -0.86 -21.49
C SER A 61 2.92 0.18 -20.93
N ALA A 62 3.21 0.77 -19.78
CA ALA A 62 2.35 1.80 -19.18
C ALA A 62 2.51 3.13 -19.93
N ASP A 63 1.41 3.85 -20.11
CA ASP A 63 1.38 5.18 -20.69
C ASP A 63 1.60 6.22 -19.58
N PRO A 64 2.72 6.96 -19.58
CA PRO A 64 3.01 7.96 -18.56
C PRO A 64 1.98 9.10 -18.46
N SER A 65 1.17 9.31 -19.50
CA SER A 65 0.12 10.31 -19.52
C SER A 65 -1.23 9.82 -18.98
N ASP A 66 -1.39 8.50 -18.79
CA ASP A 66 -2.58 7.89 -18.20
C ASP A 66 -2.22 7.19 -16.88
N PRO A 67 -2.50 7.82 -15.71
CA PRO A 67 -2.29 7.19 -14.41
C PRO A 67 -2.92 5.80 -14.28
N ASN A 68 -4.06 5.56 -14.94
CA ASN A 68 -4.76 4.28 -14.90
C ASN A 68 -3.97 3.16 -15.59
N SER A 69 -3.07 3.50 -16.51
CA SER A 69 -2.19 2.52 -17.15
C SER A 69 -1.27 1.86 -16.12
N PHE A 70 -0.78 2.60 -15.12
CA PHE A 70 0.01 2.06 -14.01
C PHE A 70 -0.84 1.20 -13.07
N LEU A 71 -2.08 1.62 -12.79
CA LEU A 71 -2.98 0.92 -11.86
C LEU A 71 -3.28 -0.53 -12.28
N ARG A 72 -3.25 -0.83 -13.59
CA ARG A 72 -3.45 -2.19 -14.12
C ARG A 72 -2.37 -3.17 -13.70
N HIS A 73 -1.21 -2.67 -13.28
CA HIS A 73 -0.07 -3.49 -12.83
C HIS A 73 -0.02 -3.66 -11.31
N VAL A 74 -0.93 -3.01 -10.56
CA VAL A 74 -1.01 -3.16 -9.11
C VAL A 74 -1.59 -4.53 -8.78
N LYS A 75 -0.90 -5.26 -7.91
CA LYS A 75 -1.33 -6.59 -7.42
C LYS A 75 -1.59 -6.50 -5.93
N ALA A 76 -2.78 -6.89 -5.50
CA ALA A 76 -3.16 -6.87 -4.10
C ALA A 76 -3.25 -8.29 -3.52
N SER A 77 -2.93 -8.42 -2.25
CA SER A 77 -3.10 -9.62 -1.43
C SER A 77 -3.75 -9.24 -0.12
N HIS A 78 -4.60 -10.12 0.36
CA HIS A 78 -5.31 -9.94 1.61
C HIS A 78 -5.17 -11.19 2.47
N PHE A 79 -4.72 -11.01 3.71
CA PHE A 79 -4.53 -12.07 4.69
C PHE A 79 -5.42 -11.86 5.90
N ILE A 80 -6.13 -12.91 6.32
CA ILE A 80 -6.91 -12.93 7.55
C ILE A 80 -6.17 -13.82 8.55
N ILE A 81 -5.89 -13.30 9.74
CA ILE A 81 -5.28 -14.07 10.82
C ILE A 81 -6.30 -15.05 11.37
N LYS A 82 -6.14 -16.33 11.02
CA LYS A 82 -7.07 -17.42 11.36
C LYS A 82 -7.30 -17.55 12.86
N ASN A 83 -6.26 -17.33 13.67
CA ASN A 83 -6.35 -17.34 15.14
C ASN A 83 -7.34 -16.29 15.68
N HIS A 84 -7.56 -15.21 14.92
CA HIS A 84 -8.32 -14.04 15.33
C HIS A 84 -9.61 -13.84 14.53
N GLU A 85 -10.03 -14.77 13.67
CA GLU A 85 -11.19 -14.61 12.78
C GLU A 85 -12.52 -14.27 13.52
N LYS A 86 -12.62 -14.63 14.81
CA LYS A 86 -13.78 -14.28 15.66
C LYS A 86 -13.83 -12.80 16.06
N HIS A 87 -12.70 -12.08 15.99
CA HIS A 87 -12.57 -10.68 16.32
C HIS A 87 -12.87 -9.86 15.07
N VAL A 88 -14.10 -9.35 14.98
CA VAL A 88 -14.55 -8.50 13.87
C VAL A 88 -15.05 -7.19 14.43
N ASN A 89 -14.49 -6.08 13.94
CA ASN A 89 -14.86 -4.74 14.36
C ASN A 89 -16.32 -4.44 13.95
N ARG A 90 -17.13 -3.96 14.89
CA ARG A 90 -18.56 -3.71 14.70
C ARG A 90 -19.06 -2.47 15.45
N LYS A 91 -18.44 -2.09 16.56
CA LYS A 91 -18.98 -1.07 17.48
C LYS A 91 -18.61 0.35 17.05
N PHE A 92 -17.34 0.59 16.77
CA PHE A 92 -16.83 1.93 16.45
C PHE A 92 -16.63 2.08 14.94
N VAL A 93 -16.09 1.04 14.32
CA VAL A 93 -15.79 0.98 12.90
C VAL A 93 -16.20 -0.39 12.40
N ARG A 94 -16.99 -0.44 11.32
CA ARG A 94 -17.47 -1.72 10.78
C ARG A 94 -16.40 -2.32 9.89
N GLY A 95 -15.83 -3.45 10.32
CA GLY A 95 -14.90 -4.25 9.52
C GLY A 95 -15.60 -5.03 8.40
N CYS A 96 -14.90 -5.23 7.30
CA CYS A 96 -15.37 -5.95 6.10
C CYS A 96 -14.43 -7.10 5.67
N PRO A 97 -13.96 -7.99 6.57
CA PRO A 97 -12.90 -8.97 6.27
C PRO A 97 -13.17 -9.93 5.10
N ARG A 98 -14.45 -10.12 4.77
CA ARG A 98 -14.89 -11.06 3.73
C ARG A 98 -15.13 -10.40 2.37
N MET A 99 -14.95 -9.08 2.26
CA MET A 99 -15.28 -8.30 1.07
C MET A 99 -14.03 -7.81 0.34
N PHE A 100 -13.05 -8.70 0.12
CA PHE A 100 -11.86 -8.36 -0.63
C PHE A 100 -12.17 -8.32 -2.14
N HIS A 101 -11.95 -7.18 -2.78
CA HIS A 101 -12.35 -6.94 -4.18
C HIS A 101 -11.31 -7.34 -5.21
N PHE A 102 -10.05 -7.48 -4.79
CA PHE A 102 -8.91 -7.62 -5.71
C PHE A 102 -8.34 -9.04 -5.73
N GLY A 103 -9.15 -10.04 -5.36
CA GLY A 103 -8.78 -11.44 -5.37
C GLY A 103 -9.51 -12.26 -4.33
N THR A 104 -8.79 -13.16 -3.66
CA THR A 104 -9.33 -14.03 -2.61
C THR A 104 -8.52 -13.89 -1.33
N SER A 105 -9.21 -13.64 -0.20
CA SER A 105 -8.58 -13.57 1.11
C SER A 105 -7.93 -14.90 1.50
N LYS A 106 -6.66 -14.86 1.90
CA LYS A 106 -5.92 -16.01 2.39
C LYS A 106 -6.02 -16.07 3.91
N LYS A 107 -6.44 -17.22 4.45
CA LYS A 107 -6.44 -17.44 5.90
C LYS A 107 -5.10 -18.04 6.31
N VAL A 108 -4.38 -17.37 7.20
CA VAL A 108 -3.05 -17.79 7.65
C VAL A 108 -2.99 -17.84 9.17
N LEU A 109 -2.16 -18.71 9.73
CA LEU A 109 -1.92 -18.70 11.18
C LEU A 109 -1.05 -17.50 11.53
N LEU A 110 -1.24 -16.94 12.73
CA LEU A 110 -0.50 -15.75 13.17
C LEU A 110 1.03 -15.91 13.02
N HIS A 111 1.56 -17.07 13.42
CA HIS A 111 3.00 -17.35 13.34
C HIS A 111 3.54 -17.46 11.90
N GLN A 112 2.69 -17.69 10.90
CA GLN A 112 3.07 -17.76 9.49
C GLN A 112 3.04 -16.39 8.81
N MET A 113 2.46 -15.37 9.47
CA MET A 113 2.32 -14.05 8.87
C MET A 113 3.67 -13.39 8.62
N VAL A 114 4.65 -13.60 9.50
CA VAL A 114 6.01 -13.10 9.30
C VAL A 114 6.64 -13.70 8.04
N ASP A 115 6.47 -15.00 7.77
CA ASP A 115 7.00 -15.65 6.56
C ASP A 115 6.36 -15.06 5.28
N HIS A 116 5.07 -14.71 5.34
CA HIS A 116 4.38 -14.07 4.22
C HIS A 116 4.82 -12.62 3.99
N LEU A 117 5.09 -11.87 5.07
CA LEU A 117 5.67 -10.53 4.99
C LEU A 117 7.10 -10.63 4.45
N ASP A 118 7.92 -11.51 4.99
CA ASP A 118 9.27 -11.80 4.50
C ASP A 118 9.24 -12.15 3.01
N ALA A 119 8.36 -13.03 2.55
CA ALA A 119 8.24 -13.33 1.13
C ALA A 119 7.87 -12.12 0.26
N ALA A 120 7.12 -11.15 0.79
CA ALA A 120 6.79 -9.91 0.09
C ALA A 120 7.96 -8.90 0.07
N PHE A 121 8.85 -8.94 1.07
CA PHE A 121 9.95 -7.99 1.25
C PHE A 121 11.36 -8.53 0.91
N ILE A 122 11.53 -9.86 0.82
CA ILE A 122 12.78 -10.53 0.42
C ILE A 122 12.86 -10.52 -1.11
N THR A 123 13.06 -9.32 -1.66
CA THR A 123 13.62 -9.17 -2.99
C THR A 123 14.98 -8.49 -2.81
N ALA A 124 16.00 -8.85 -3.58
CA ALA A 124 17.27 -8.11 -3.60
C ALA A 124 17.12 -6.70 -4.23
N ARG A 125 15.89 -6.19 -4.31
CA ARG A 125 15.52 -4.96 -5.01
C ARG A 125 15.20 -3.86 -4.04
N LYS A 126 15.34 -2.63 -4.52
CA LYS A 126 14.92 -1.43 -3.81
C LYS A 126 13.39 -1.43 -3.67
N MET A 127 12.90 -1.02 -2.52
CA MET A 127 11.48 -0.95 -2.21
C MET A 127 11.10 0.44 -1.70
N VAL A 128 9.91 0.90 -2.07
CA VAL A 128 9.31 2.11 -1.53
C VAL A 128 8.11 1.68 -0.69
N LEU A 129 8.19 1.88 0.62
CA LEU A 129 7.09 1.57 1.52
C LEU A 129 6.01 2.63 1.40
N VAL A 130 4.75 2.22 1.25
CA VAL A 130 3.60 3.11 1.07
C VAL A 130 2.56 2.79 2.16
N GLY A 131 1.88 3.81 2.67
CA GLY A 131 0.76 3.63 3.59
C GLY A 131 -0.09 4.88 3.72
N HIS A 132 -1.10 4.83 4.57
CA HIS A 132 -1.99 5.95 4.86
C HIS A 132 -2.09 6.12 6.37
N ASP A 133 -1.23 6.96 6.96
CA ASP A 133 -0.79 6.87 8.37
C ASP A 133 0.12 5.66 8.66
N LEU A 134 1.24 5.60 7.92
CA LEU A 134 2.26 4.53 8.03
C LEU A 134 2.74 4.24 9.46
N LYS A 135 2.66 5.24 10.35
CA LYS A 135 3.09 5.09 11.75
C LYS A 135 2.25 4.06 12.48
N GLY A 136 0.94 4.01 12.20
CA GLY A 136 0.02 3.01 12.75
C GLY A 136 0.40 1.61 12.28
N ASP A 137 0.55 1.43 10.98
CA ASP A 137 0.90 0.14 10.38
C ASP A 137 2.25 -0.40 10.86
N ILE A 138 3.27 0.46 10.95
CA ILE A 138 4.59 0.07 11.46
C ILE A 138 4.50 -0.44 12.89
N LYS A 139 3.63 0.15 13.74
CA LYS A 139 3.42 -0.35 15.10
C LYS A 139 2.85 -1.77 15.07
N TYR A 140 1.84 -2.02 14.25
CA TYR A 140 1.22 -3.35 14.13
C TYR A 140 2.17 -4.38 13.52
N LEU A 141 2.99 -4.00 12.55
CA LEU A 141 4.04 -4.87 12.00
C LEU A 141 5.07 -5.26 13.07
N ASN A 142 5.47 -4.32 13.93
CA ASN A 142 6.36 -4.63 15.05
C ASN A 142 5.71 -5.61 16.04
N ASP A 143 4.40 -5.50 16.29
CA ASP A 143 3.66 -6.46 17.12
C ASP A 143 3.61 -7.87 16.48
N LEU A 144 3.75 -7.97 15.15
CA LEU A 144 3.96 -9.21 14.40
C LEU A 144 5.44 -9.66 14.34
N ASN A 145 6.34 -8.97 15.05
CA ASN A 145 7.80 -9.16 14.98
C ASN A 145 8.39 -8.94 13.58
N PHE A 146 7.79 -8.07 12.78
CA PHE A 146 8.26 -7.71 11.46
C PHE A 146 8.65 -6.23 11.40
N SER A 147 9.84 -5.93 10.88
CA SER A 147 10.31 -4.56 10.68
C SER A 147 10.64 -4.33 9.21
N PRO A 148 9.78 -3.59 8.47
CA PRO A 148 10.03 -3.30 7.06
C PRO A 148 11.38 -2.60 6.82
N THR A 149 11.80 -1.76 7.77
CA THR A 149 13.04 -0.97 7.68
C THR A 149 14.29 -1.74 8.10
N ALA A 150 14.15 -2.90 8.73
CA ALA A 150 15.29 -3.78 8.98
C ALA A 150 15.81 -4.40 7.67
N ALA A 151 14.93 -4.52 6.67
CA ALA A 151 15.33 -4.82 5.31
C ALA A 151 16.04 -3.59 4.72
N ARG A 152 17.36 -3.69 4.50
CA ARG A 152 18.20 -2.65 3.85
C ARG A 152 17.77 -2.30 2.42
N THR A 153 16.69 -2.90 1.94
CA THR A 153 16.09 -2.75 0.63
C THR A 153 15.06 -1.62 0.59
N VAL A 154 14.49 -1.18 1.72
CA VAL A 154 13.56 -0.04 1.74
C VAL A 154 14.33 1.26 1.61
N VAL A 155 14.18 1.93 0.46
CA VAL A 155 14.92 3.15 0.09
C VAL A 155 14.13 4.44 0.30
N ALA A 156 12.81 4.35 0.44
CA ALA A 156 11.93 5.48 0.70
C ALA A 156 10.63 5.05 1.38
N GLN A 157 9.95 6.01 2.03
CA GLN A 157 8.61 5.85 2.59
C GLN A 157 7.71 6.96 2.06
N LEU A 158 6.51 6.60 1.60
CA LEU A 158 5.50 7.53 1.09
C LEU A 158 4.21 7.35 1.90
N ASP A 159 3.88 8.37 2.68
CA ASP A 159 2.66 8.40 3.49
C ASP A 159 1.60 9.22 2.77
N THR A 160 0.61 8.55 2.18
CA THR A 160 -0.42 9.17 1.34
C THR A 160 -1.28 10.16 2.12
N GLN A 161 -1.44 10.01 3.44
CA GLN A 161 -2.16 10.97 4.26
C GLN A 161 -1.39 12.29 4.36
N LYS A 162 -0.06 12.23 4.52
CA LYS A 162 0.79 13.43 4.54
C LYS A 162 0.85 14.10 3.19
N ILE A 163 1.03 13.31 2.13
CA ILE A 163 1.04 13.80 0.75
C ILE A 163 -0.28 14.51 0.43
N ALA A 164 -1.42 13.91 0.77
CA ALA A 164 -2.73 14.51 0.57
C ALA A 164 -2.85 15.86 1.30
N ASN A 165 -2.43 15.93 2.56
CA ASN A 165 -2.43 17.18 3.33
C ASN A 165 -1.55 18.28 2.68
N GLU A 166 -0.34 17.93 2.21
CA GLU A 166 0.55 18.85 1.49
C GLU A 166 -0.06 19.38 0.19
N MET A 167 -0.92 18.57 -0.45
CA MET A 167 -1.67 18.93 -1.66
C MET A 167 -3.02 19.59 -1.38
N PHE A 168 -3.34 19.88 -0.11
CA PHE A 168 -4.64 20.41 0.32
C PHE A 168 -5.84 19.51 -0.07
N LEU A 169 -5.61 18.20 -0.16
CA LEU A 169 -6.62 17.16 -0.38
C LEU A 169 -7.12 16.60 0.96
N PRO A 170 -8.28 15.92 0.98
CA PRO A 170 -8.79 15.28 2.19
C PRO A 170 -7.82 14.23 2.75
N SER A 171 -7.67 14.20 4.08
CA SER A 171 -6.75 13.30 4.77
C SER A 171 -7.32 11.93 5.12
N ALA A 172 -8.64 11.77 5.10
CA ALA A 172 -9.28 10.47 5.34
C ALA A 172 -9.34 9.69 4.03
N LEU A 173 -8.86 8.45 4.02
CA LEU A 173 -8.72 7.62 2.80
C LEU A 173 -9.98 7.64 1.93
N GLY A 174 -11.16 7.38 2.49
CA GLY A 174 -12.40 7.38 1.70
C GLY A 174 -12.72 8.73 1.02
N LYS A 175 -12.46 9.85 1.70
CA LYS A 175 -12.66 11.19 1.14
C LYS A 175 -11.57 11.54 0.12
N LEU A 176 -10.35 11.05 0.33
CA LEU A 176 -9.25 11.22 -0.61
C LEU A 176 -9.58 10.51 -1.93
N LEU A 177 -10.04 9.26 -1.86
CA LEU A 177 -10.44 8.49 -3.03
C LEU A 177 -11.59 9.16 -3.78
N GLU A 178 -12.60 9.67 -3.07
CA GLU A 178 -13.70 10.44 -3.68
C GLU A 178 -13.18 11.70 -4.41
N ALA A 179 -12.25 12.45 -3.80
CA ALA A 179 -11.63 13.61 -4.42
C ALA A 179 -10.75 13.27 -5.64
N LEU A 180 -10.25 12.03 -5.71
CA LEU A 180 -9.51 11.48 -6.85
C LEU A 180 -10.41 10.75 -7.85
N GLU A 181 -11.74 10.88 -7.71
CA GLU A 181 -12.75 10.24 -8.57
C GLU A 181 -12.69 8.70 -8.59
N ILE A 182 -12.22 8.10 -7.49
CA ILE A 182 -12.17 6.65 -7.30
C ILE A 182 -13.38 6.20 -6.49
N HIS A 183 -14.20 5.34 -7.10
CA HIS A 183 -15.29 4.69 -6.41
C HIS A 183 -14.77 3.52 -5.56
N ALA A 184 -14.59 3.76 -4.26
CA ALA A 184 -14.14 2.77 -3.29
C ALA A 184 -15.26 2.36 -2.33
N GLU A 185 -15.31 1.07 -2.02
CA GLU A 185 -16.28 0.46 -1.11
C GLU A 185 -15.58 -0.59 -0.23
N ASN A 186 -16.28 -1.01 0.84
CA ASN A 186 -15.80 -2.05 1.75
C ASN A 186 -14.42 -1.74 2.33
N PHE A 187 -14.26 -0.49 2.77
CA PHE A 187 -13.22 -0.06 3.71
C PHE A 187 -13.20 -0.94 4.96
N HIS A 188 -12.08 -0.92 5.67
CA HIS A 188 -11.80 -1.82 6.79
C HIS A 188 -11.75 -3.28 6.35
N ASN A 189 -11.21 -3.46 5.15
CA ASN A 189 -10.69 -4.70 4.63
C ASN A 189 -9.25 -4.38 4.23
N ALA A 190 -8.29 -4.90 4.97
CA ALA A 190 -6.91 -4.43 4.85
C ALA A 190 -6.36 -4.54 3.41
N GLY A 191 -6.75 -5.59 2.68
CA GLY A 191 -6.34 -5.75 1.28
C GLY A 191 -6.94 -4.71 0.32
N ASN A 192 -8.19 -4.31 0.52
CA ASN A 192 -8.80 -3.21 -0.22
C ASN A 192 -8.11 -1.89 0.14
N ASP A 193 -7.89 -1.62 1.43
CA ASP A 193 -7.34 -0.35 1.90
C ASP A 193 -5.88 -0.18 1.45
N ALA A 194 -5.07 -1.25 1.41
CA ALA A 194 -3.74 -1.23 0.80
C ALA A 194 -3.79 -0.93 -0.71
N MET A 195 -4.76 -1.53 -1.44
CA MET A 195 -4.96 -1.26 -2.87
C MET A 195 -5.39 0.18 -3.13
N PHE A 196 -6.37 0.68 -2.37
CA PHE A 196 -6.85 2.05 -2.46
C PHE A 196 -5.77 3.06 -2.10
N THR A 197 -4.95 2.76 -1.09
CA THR A 197 -3.77 3.56 -0.74
C THR A 197 -2.79 3.65 -1.92
N MET A 198 -2.51 2.54 -2.59
CA MET A 198 -1.66 2.54 -3.79
C MET A 198 -2.29 3.35 -4.94
N GLN A 199 -3.61 3.20 -5.16
CA GLN A 199 -4.32 3.96 -6.19
C GLN A 199 -4.29 5.46 -5.91
N ALA A 200 -4.53 5.87 -4.67
CA ALA A 200 -4.44 7.25 -4.24
C ALA A 200 -3.02 7.80 -4.47
N LEU A 201 -1.97 7.03 -4.14
CA LEU A 201 -0.60 7.46 -4.40
C LEU A 201 -0.35 7.72 -5.89
N VAL A 202 -0.79 6.82 -6.77
CA VAL A 202 -0.53 6.92 -8.23
C VAL A 202 -1.31 8.06 -8.87
N LEU A 203 -2.49 8.40 -8.35
CA LEU A 203 -3.38 9.44 -8.89
C LEU A 203 -3.13 10.84 -8.31
N MET A 204 -2.38 10.96 -7.22
CA MET A 204 -1.84 12.24 -6.72
C MET A 204 -0.61 12.66 -7.50
#